data_AF-A0ABD2K977-F1
#
_entry.id   AF-A0ABD2K977-F1
#
_cell.length_a   1.000
_cell.length_b   1.000
_cell.length_c   1.000
_cell.angle_alpha   90.00
_cell.angle_beta   90.00
_cell.angle_gamma   90.00
#
_symmetry.space_group_name_H-M   'P 1'
#
loop_
_entity.id
_entity.type
_entity.pdbx_description
1 polymer ?
#
loop_
_entity_poly.entity_id
_entity_poly.type
_entity_poly.pdbx_seq_one_letter_code
_entity_poly.pdbx_strand_id
1 'polypeptide(L)'
;MGHDVPSLKIGAKNLGQVTELSVPTITQPLLSIRIVDNDHEKFSPNTLWQCGAPIPTAFGPLLRTRVVRNECVTRTDTGRIGKAKWELELALPDQEDADQQQQQRVLLENCDAGDSFNVLFENPEQEVDFVLKRLGFCAETADTEHTLELHKVPENNGKFAHFPFRCSPRQLIAQFIDIRRAPSRLALRVFADHAHEPAERRRLLELCSAQGATEFTKFVRQPNISLVELLCTFPSLTPPLTCLIECLPRLLPRHYTLCCYLSAQPRQQLRFRFVYSVLQMPPSVIIDECAEFEGQKQQQQIRYGACTQWLLQQRPGQTVQIIQKEPSKFRFLPPFFVHSPASVPSSGSTMVDQSDHALLLLNMPLMMVGPGTGVAPFIAFLQKIRHFMQQMDGDGAHCGRVKRVLFYASSNLDDEFLFRYHAQIDQMVADGVLSELVLCESRPTDADAAAKATAGPPPAGTTGDNETPPQSQRQQCHRPQRVYDALRQRSAEVAHFLMPTDNEAEEGGLFYACGDVKNMSRELWACLSDILQREKGFSPVEAIHLLKKLREKERLIEDVWS
;
A
#
# COMPACT_ATOMS: atom_id res chain seq x y z
N MET A 1 -42.93 7.94 11.99
CA MET A 1 -42.27 9.24 12.26
C MET A 1 -40.85 9.20 11.69
N GLY A 2 -40.69 9.27 10.37
CA GLY A 2 -39.36 9.11 9.79
C GLY A 2 -39.27 9.79 8.44
N HIS A 3 -39.01 11.10 8.42
CA HIS A 3 -38.53 11.84 7.24
C HIS A 3 -37.80 13.09 7.78
N ASP A 4 -36.67 13.46 7.17
CA ASP A 4 -35.77 14.62 7.45
C ASP A 4 -34.47 14.38 8.25
N VAL A 5 -33.83 13.21 8.15
CA VAL A 5 -32.42 13.09 8.56
C VAL A 5 -31.52 13.50 7.40
N PRO A 6 -30.59 14.47 7.57
CA PRO A 6 -29.67 14.88 6.50
C PRO A 6 -28.81 13.70 6.03
N SER A 7 -28.69 13.55 4.71
CA SER A 7 -27.99 12.47 4.03
C SER A 7 -27.32 12.98 2.75
N LEU A 8 -26.75 12.09 1.92
CA LEU A 8 -26.24 12.49 0.61
C LEU A 8 -27.39 13.06 -0.26
N LYS A 9 -28.56 12.41 -0.25
CA LYS A 9 -29.72 12.77 -1.08
C LYS A 9 -30.55 13.94 -0.52
N ILE A 10 -30.59 14.09 0.81
CA ILE A 10 -31.46 15.07 1.49
C ILE A 10 -30.61 16.02 2.33
N GLY A 11 -30.72 17.32 2.07
CA GLY A 11 -30.03 18.35 2.86
C GLY A 11 -30.70 18.63 4.20
N ALA A 12 -29.94 19.18 5.15
CA ALA A 12 -30.53 19.69 6.37
C ALA A 12 -31.50 20.85 6.07
N LYS A 13 -32.57 20.97 6.87
CA LYS A 13 -33.63 21.96 6.68
C LYS A 13 -33.11 23.39 6.58
N ASN A 14 -32.15 23.74 7.43
CA ASN A 14 -31.51 25.05 7.44
C ASN A 14 -30.76 25.34 6.14
N LEU A 15 -30.12 24.33 5.52
CA LEU A 15 -29.43 24.48 4.24
C LEU A 15 -30.41 24.55 3.06
N GLY A 16 -31.48 23.75 3.10
CA GLY A 16 -32.54 23.78 2.10
C GLY A 16 -33.31 25.11 2.05
N GLN A 17 -33.35 25.86 3.16
CA GLN A 17 -33.98 27.18 3.26
C GLN A 17 -33.09 28.33 2.74
N VAL A 18 -31.81 28.11 2.46
CA VAL A 18 -30.91 29.15 1.95
C VAL A 18 -31.25 29.47 0.49
N THR A 19 -31.71 30.69 0.20
CA THR A 19 -32.10 31.10 -1.16
C THR A 19 -30.91 31.19 -2.11
N GLU A 20 -29.81 31.81 -1.67
CA GLU A 20 -28.60 32.00 -2.48
C GLU A 20 -27.42 31.17 -1.96
N LEU A 21 -26.93 30.26 -2.80
CA LEU A 21 -25.76 29.44 -2.50
C LEU A 21 -24.50 30.02 -3.14
N SER A 22 -23.43 30.11 -2.37
CA SER A 22 -22.12 30.50 -2.89
C SER A 22 -21.42 29.27 -3.44
N VAL A 23 -21.55 29.04 -4.75
CA VAL A 23 -21.00 27.86 -5.43
C VAL A 23 -19.72 28.20 -6.23
N PRO A 24 -18.84 27.21 -6.50
CA PRO A 24 -17.66 27.43 -7.34
C PRO A 24 -18.00 27.95 -8.74
N THR A 25 -17.13 28.79 -9.30
CA THR A 25 -17.25 29.27 -10.69
C THR A 25 -16.86 28.16 -11.68
N ILE A 26 -17.67 28.00 -12.73
CA ILE A 26 -17.38 27.07 -13.84
C ILE A 26 -16.53 27.78 -14.89
N THR A 27 -15.49 27.10 -15.35
CA THR A 27 -14.72 27.48 -16.55
C THR A 27 -15.35 26.87 -17.79
N GLN A 28 -15.11 27.46 -18.97
CA GLN A 28 -15.59 26.88 -20.22
C GLN A 28 -15.05 25.45 -20.44
N PRO A 29 -15.81 24.57 -21.12
CA PRO A 29 -15.35 23.24 -21.47
C PRO A 29 -14.03 23.30 -22.24
N LEU A 30 -13.12 22.39 -21.92
CA LEU A 30 -11.78 22.31 -22.51
C LEU A 30 -11.67 21.20 -23.56
N LEU A 31 -12.60 20.24 -23.54
CA LEU A 31 -12.58 19.04 -24.36
C LEU A 31 -13.87 18.86 -25.16
N SER A 32 -13.71 18.35 -26.37
CA SER A 32 -14.78 17.75 -27.18
C SER A 32 -14.38 16.33 -27.58
N ILE A 33 -15.36 15.43 -27.66
CA ILE A 33 -15.16 14.08 -28.17
C ILE A 33 -15.88 13.99 -29.51
N ARG A 34 -15.19 13.47 -30.53
CA ARG A 34 -15.80 13.10 -31.80
C ARG A 34 -15.76 11.59 -31.96
N ILE A 35 -16.87 11.05 -32.44
CA ILE A 35 -16.94 9.64 -32.85
C ILE A 35 -16.31 9.58 -34.24
N VAL A 36 -15.37 8.65 -34.45
CA VAL A 36 -14.83 8.41 -35.79
C VAL A 36 -15.79 7.46 -36.48
N ASP A 37 -16.50 7.94 -37.50
CA ASP A 37 -17.28 7.10 -38.42
C ASP A 37 -16.33 6.31 -39.31
N ASN A 38 -15.67 5.28 -38.76
CA ASN A 38 -14.99 4.26 -39.54
C ASN A 38 -15.48 2.89 -39.08
N ASP A 39 -15.57 1.98 -40.07
CA ASP A 39 -16.12 0.63 -40.00
C ASP A 39 -15.98 -0.02 -38.63
N HIS A 40 -17.00 -0.76 -38.21
CA HIS A 40 -17.20 -1.47 -36.92
C HIS A 40 -16.04 -2.36 -36.39
N GLU A 41 -14.80 -2.18 -36.83
CA GLU A 41 -13.58 -2.69 -36.25
C GLU A 41 -13.41 -2.17 -34.81
N LYS A 42 -13.23 -3.12 -33.89
CA LYS A 42 -12.96 -2.84 -32.49
C LYS A 42 -11.65 -2.07 -32.35
N PHE A 43 -11.66 -1.00 -31.56
CA PHE A 43 -10.45 -0.25 -31.27
C PHE A 43 -9.39 -1.15 -30.62
N SER A 44 -8.21 -1.26 -31.25
CA SER A 44 -7.05 -1.93 -30.68
C SER A 44 -6.14 -0.90 -30.02
N PRO A 45 -6.13 -0.79 -28.69
CA PRO A 45 -5.38 0.24 -28.00
C PRO A 45 -3.88 0.15 -28.24
N ASN A 46 -3.26 1.32 -28.43
CA ASN A 46 -1.82 1.46 -28.43
C ASN A 46 -1.22 0.94 -27.10
N THR A 47 -0.07 0.27 -27.15
CA THR A 47 0.43 -0.66 -26.11
C THR A 47 0.98 -0.03 -24.83
N LEU A 48 1.04 1.30 -24.73
CA LEU A 48 1.64 2.03 -23.60
C LEU A 48 0.59 2.52 -22.61
N TRP A 49 0.78 2.18 -21.33
CA TRP A 49 -0.08 2.63 -20.25
C TRP A 49 -0.18 4.16 -20.22
N GLN A 50 -1.41 4.67 -20.34
CA GLN A 50 -1.73 6.09 -20.30
C GLN A 50 -0.82 6.97 -21.19
N CYS A 51 -0.58 6.52 -22.43
CA CYS A 51 0.24 7.22 -23.43
C CYS A 51 1.69 7.46 -23.02
N GLY A 52 2.21 6.69 -22.06
CA GLY A 52 3.55 6.91 -21.53
C GLY A 52 3.66 8.16 -20.65
N ALA A 53 2.53 8.77 -20.25
CA ALA A 53 2.56 9.92 -19.36
C ALA A 53 3.21 9.55 -18.02
N PRO A 54 4.07 10.44 -17.49
CA PRO A 54 4.89 10.13 -16.32
C PRO A 54 3.99 9.73 -15.16
N ILE A 55 4.30 8.58 -14.56
CA ILE A 55 3.66 8.11 -13.34
C ILE A 55 4.47 8.68 -12.17
N PRO A 56 3.85 9.38 -11.21
CA PRO A 56 4.56 9.84 -10.02
C PRO A 56 5.28 8.69 -9.35
N THR A 57 6.53 8.90 -8.94
CA THR A 57 7.40 7.90 -8.28
C THR A 57 7.79 6.70 -9.15
N ALA A 58 7.42 6.62 -10.43
CA ALA A 58 7.86 5.53 -11.29
C ALA A 58 9.33 5.69 -11.70
N PHE A 59 10.05 4.58 -11.68
CA PHE A 59 11.46 4.46 -12.02
C PHE A 59 11.65 3.22 -12.89
N GLY A 60 12.49 3.29 -13.92
CA GLY A 60 12.76 2.16 -14.80
C GLY A 60 11.63 1.82 -15.78
N PRO A 61 11.79 0.73 -16.55
CA PRO A 61 10.88 0.36 -17.63
C PRO A 61 9.59 -0.30 -17.12
N LEU A 62 8.56 -0.28 -17.99
CA LEU A 62 7.33 -1.04 -17.81
C LEU A 62 7.60 -2.53 -17.98
N LEU A 63 7.29 -3.32 -16.96
CA LEU A 63 7.44 -4.77 -16.96
C LEU A 63 6.09 -5.42 -17.18
N ARG A 64 6.03 -6.30 -18.19
CA ARG A 64 4.91 -7.22 -18.38
C ARG A 64 5.27 -8.51 -17.66
N THR A 65 4.48 -8.86 -16.65
CA THR A 65 4.71 -10.04 -15.82
C THR A 65 3.53 -10.97 -15.90
N ARG A 66 3.75 -12.26 -15.71
CA ARG A 66 2.70 -13.27 -15.64
C ARG A 66 2.40 -13.59 -14.18
N VAL A 67 1.12 -13.64 -13.84
CA VAL A 67 0.66 -14.12 -12.52
C VAL A 67 1.00 -15.60 -12.43
N VAL A 68 1.83 -15.94 -11.45
CA VAL A 68 2.16 -17.33 -11.10
C VAL A 68 1.14 -17.81 -10.09
N ARG A 69 0.88 -16.98 -9.09
CA ARG A 69 0.04 -17.31 -7.94
C ARG A 69 -0.58 -16.04 -7.38
N ASN A 70 -1.80 -16.17 -6.89
CA ASN A 70 -2.49 -15.13 -6.14
C ASN A 70 -3.39 -15.83 -5.14
N GLU A 71 -2.96 -15.93 -3.89
CA GLU A 71 -3.60 -16.78 -2.89
C GLU A 71 -3.85 -16.04 -1.58
N CYS A 72 -4.99 -16.35 -0.95
CA CYS A 72 -5.25 -15.95 0.42
C CYS A 72 -4.25 -16.65 1.34
N VAL A 73 -3.52 -15.87 2.13
CA VAL A 73 -2.53 -16.35 3.11
C VAL A 73 -3.02 -16.26 4.55
N THR A 74 -4.21 -15.69 4.74
CA THR A 74 -4.94 -15.72 6.00
C THR A 74 -5.94 -16.87 6.03
N ARG A 75 -6.05 -17.56 7.16
CA ARG A 75 -7.11 -18.53 7.41
C ARG A 75 -8.45 -17.81 7.52
N THR A 76 -9.45 -18.28 6.79
CA THR A 76 -10.80 -17.66 6.72
C THR A 76 -11.87 -18.49 7.43
N ASP A 77 -11.49 -19.67 7.94
CA ASP A 77 -12.36 -20.66 8.58
C ASP A 77 -12.64 -20.40 10.07
N THR A 78 -11.92 -19.46 10.70
CA THR A 78 -12.00 -19.25 12.16
C THR A 78 -13.13 -18.32 12.60
N GLY A 79 -13.96 -17.82 11.68
CA GLY A 79 -15.09 -16.92 11.99
C GLY A 79 -14.69 -15.56 12.58
N ARG A 80 -13.38 -15.28 12.69
CA ARG A 80 -12.83 -14.05 13.26
C ARG A 80 -12.56 -13.02 12.14
N ILE A 81 -13.14 -11.83 12.31
CA ILE A 81 -13.13 -10.75 11.32
C ILE A 81 -11.79 -10.00 11.37
N GLY A 82 -10.83 -10.43 10.55
CA GLY A 82 -9.60 -9.70 10.19
C GLY A 82 -9.58 -9.33 8.71
N LYS A 83 -8.76 -8.35 8.29
CA LYS A 83 -8.58 -8.06 6.86
C LYS A 83 -7.88 -9.26 6.21
N ALA A 84 -8.51 -9.88 5.21
CA ALA A 84 -7.89 -10.96 4.46
C ALA A 84 -6.59 -10.49 3.81
N LYS A 85 -5.51 -11.26 3.96
CA LYS A 85 -4.22 -10.99 3.33
C LYS A 85 -4.02 -11.95 2.17
N TRP A 86 -3.36 -11.46 1.14
CA TRP A 86 -3.08 -12.20 -0.08
C TRP A 86 -1.62 -12.05 -0.45
N GLU A 87 -1.07 -13.09 -1.06
CA GLU A 87 0.26 -13.08 -1.65
C GLU A 87 0.12 -13.21 -3.16
N LEU A 88 0.64 -12.21 -3.88
CA LEU A 88 0.76 -12.19 -5.33
C LEU A 88 2.18 -12.55 -5.71
N GLU A 89 2.33 -13.58 -6.53
CA GLU A 89 3.59 -13.97 -7.15
C GLU A 89 3.52 -13.71 -8.64
N LEU A 90 4.42 -12.89 -9.14
CA LEU A 90 4.56 -12.54 -10.55
C LEU A 90 5.90 -13.02 -11.07
N ALA A 91 5.96 -13.38 -12.34
CA ALA A 91 7.20 -13.75 -13.01
C ALA A 91 7.37 -13.00 -14.31
N LEU A 92 8.63 -12.76 -14.68
CA LEU A 92 8.93 -12.32 -16.04
C LEU A 92 8.58 -13.46 -17.02
N PRO A 93 8.15 -13.11 -18.25
CA PRO A 93 7.99 -14.10 -19.31
C PRO A 93 9.32 -14.81 -19.61
N ASP A 94 9.22 -16.01 -20.16
CA ASP A 94 10.39 -16.83 -20.49
C ASP A 94 11.25 -16.14 -21.57
N GLN A 95 12.57 -16.34 -21.46
CA GLN A 95 13.56 -15.56 -22.21
C GLN A 95 13.67 -16.01 -23.67
N GLU A 96 13.11 -15.22 -24.58
CA GLU A 96 13.34 -15.39 -26.03
C GLU A 96 14.04 -14.18 -26.67
N ASP A 97 14.01 -13.01 -26.03
CA ASP A 97 14.41 -11.73 -26.63
C ASP A 97 15.58 -11.05 -25.86
N ALA A 98 16.52 -10.45 -26.60
CA ALA A 98 17.69 -9.74 -26.08
C ALA A 98 17.29 -8.49 -25.24
N ASP A 99 16.22 -7.80 -25.63
CA ASP A 99 15.74 -6.62 -24.91
C ASP A 99 15.22 -6.98 -23.51
N GLN A 100 14.55 -8.13 -23.39
CA GLN A 100 14.04 -8.63 -22.11
C GLN A 100 15.18 -9.07 -21.19
N GLN A 101 16.24 -9.68 -21.76
CA GLN A 101 17.45 -10.00 -20.99
C GLN A 101 18.13 -8.75 -20.46
N GLN A 102 18.21 -7.68 -21.26
CA GLN A 102 18.79 -6.42 -20.82
C GLN A 102 17.96 -5.77 -19.72
N GLN A 103 16.63 -5.72 -19.87
CA GLN A 103 15.74 -5.21 -18.82
C GLN A 103 15.91 -5.98 -17.50
N GLN A 104 16.05 -7.30 -17.58
CA GLN A 104 16.25 -8.12 -16.40
C GLN A 104 17.58 -7.88 -15.69
N ARG A 105 18.67 -7.66 -16.44
CA ARG A 105 19.96 -7.25 -15.86
C ARG A 105 19.83 -5.92 -15.15
N VAL A 106 19.23 -4.93 -15.80
CA VAL A 106 18.98 -3.60 -15.23
C VAL A 106 18.15 -3.72 -13.94
N LEU A 107 17.15 -4.60 -13.90
CA LEU A 107 16.35 -4.83 -12.70
C LEU A 107 17.18 -5.45 -11.57
N LEU A 108 17.98 -6.48 -11.85
CA LEU A 108 18.79 -7.12 -10.81
C LEU A 108 19.88 -6.20 -10.26
N GLU A 109 20.40 -5.30 -11.09
CA GLU A 109 21.39 -4.30 -10.67
C GLU A 109 20.76 -3.16 -9.84
N ASN A 110 19.52 -2.78 -10.16
CA ASN A 110 18.87 -1.60 -9.55
C ASN A 110 17.83 -1.92 -8.49
N CYS A 111 17.39 -3.17 -8.33
CA CYS A 111 16.39 -3.58 -7.35
C CYS A 111 17.05 -4.15 -6.09
N ASP A 112 16.60 -3.68 -4.93
CA ASP A 112 17.13 -4.12 -3.64
C ASP A 112 16.01 -4.43 -2.64
N ALA A 113 16.36 -5.11 -1.54
CA ALA A 113 15.44 -5.40 -0.46
C ALA A 113 14.92 -4.09 0.16
N GLY A 114 13.60 -3.92 0.17
CA GLY A 114 12.93 -2.67 0.58
C GLY A 114 12.35 -1.86 -0.59
N ASP A 115 12.64 -2.24 -1.83
CA ASP A 115 12.03 -1.61 -3.00
C ASP A 115 10.56 -1.99 -3.20
N SER A 116 9.85 -1.11 -3.91
CA SER A 116 8.44 -1.26 -4.23
C SER A 116 8.21 -1.20 -5.74
N PHE A 117 7.10 -1.76 -6.19
CA PHE A 117 6.65 -1.70 -7.58
C PHE A 117 5.23 -1.15 -7.64
N ASN A 118 5.00 -0.23 -8.56
CA ASN A 118 3.70 0.27 -8.96
C ASN A 118 2.99 -0.81 -9.80
N VAL A 119 1.89 -1.36 -9.29
CA VAL A 119 0.98 -2.24 -10.00
C VAL A 119 -0.03 -1.39 -10.76
N LEU A 120 -0.07 -1.57 -12.07
CA LEU A 120 -1.06 -0.96 -12.96
C LEU A 120 -2.33 -1.81 -12.88
N PHE A 121 -3.49 -1.15 -12.77
CA PHE A 121 -4.77 -1.80 -12.58
C PHE A 121 -5.88 -0.98 -13.23
N GLU A 122 -7.00 -1.62 -13.51
CA GLU A 122 -8.17 -1.00 -14.13
C GLU A 122 -9.32 -0.85 -13.13
N ASN A 123 -10.21 0.10 -13.40
CA ASN A 123 -11.48 0.16 -12.67
C ASN A 123 -12.31 -1.12 -12.90
N PRO A 124 -13.12 -1.55 -11.92
CA PRO A 124 -13.93 -2.76 -12.05
C PRO A 124 -14.86 -2.71 -13.26
N GLU A 125 -14.85 -3.75 -14.09
CA GLU A 125 -15.63 -3.84 -15.34
C GLU A 125 -17.12 -3.51 -15.14
N GLN A 126 -17.72 -4.06 -14.08
CA GLN A 126 -19.13 -3.84 -13.74
C GLN A 126 -19.45 -2.36 -13.46
N GLU A 127 -18.51 -1.61 -12.89
CA GLU A 127 -18.69 -0.18 -12.63
C GLU A 127 -18.47 0.65 -13.87
N VAL A 128 -17.50 0.25 -14.70
CA VAL A 128 -17.27 0.85 -16.01
C VAL A 128 -18.52 0.72 -16.87
N ASP A 129 -19.10 -0.47 -16.95
CA ASP A 129 -20.35 -0.75 -17.66
C ASP A 129 -21.52 0.09 -17.13
N PHE A 130 -21.68 0.15 -15.80
CA PHE A 130 -22.72 0.96 -15.18
C PHE A 130 -22.58 2.45 -15.55
N VAL A 131 -21.37 3.00 -15.47
CA VAL A 131 -21.13 4.39 -15.83
C VAL A 131 -21.42 4.60 -17.31
N LEU A 132 -20.86 3.77 -18.21
CA LEU A 132 -21.10 3.86 -19.66
C LEU A 132 -22.58 3.87 -20.01
N LYS A 133 -23.35 2.93 -19.47
CA LYS A 133 -24.80 2.85 -19.64
C LYS A 133 -25.47 4.14 -19.19
N ARG A 134 -25.05 4.71 -18.05
CA ARG A 134 -25.60 5.96 -17.52
C ARG A 134 -25.31 7.16 -18.40
N LEU A 135 -24.16 7.21 -19.08
CA LEU A 135 -23.84 8.29 -20.03
C LEU A 135 -24.50 8.09 -21.41
N GLY A 136 -25.30 7.03 -21.58
CA GLY A 136 -26.01 6.73 -22.83
C GLY A 136 -25.22 5.91 -23.85
N PHE A 137 -24.08 5.32 -23.48
CA PHE A 137 -23.37 4.38 -24.35
C PHE A 137 -24.01 2.99 -24.28
N CYS A 138 -24.26 2.39 -25.44
CA CYS A 138 -24.59 0.96 -25.56
C CYS A 138 -23.32 0.12 -25.72
N ALA A 139 -23.45 -1.21 -25.61
CA ALA A 139 -22.33 -2.15 -25.72
C ALA A 139 -21.57 -2.00 -27.04
N GLU A 140 -22.28 -1.65 -28.13
CA GLU A 140 -21.69 -1.45 -29.45
C GLU A 140 -20.86 -0.17 -29.52
N THR A 141 -21.32 0.92 -28.90
CA THR A 141 -20.63 2.24 -28.92
C THR A 141 -19.57 2.41 -27.85
N ALA A 142 -19.61 1.60 -26.78
CA ALA A 142 -18.65 1.67 -25.68
C ALA A 142 -17.22 1.32 -26.11
N ASP A 143 -17.10 0.51 -27.17
CA ASP A 143 -15.85 -0.06 -27.67
C ASP A 143 -15.42 0.47 -29.06
N THR A 144 -16.16 1.44 -29.62
CA THR A 144 -15.78 2.10 -30.88
C THR A 144 -14.68 3.13 -30.68
N GLU A 145 -13.86 3.34 -31.70
CA GLU A 145 -12.80 4.36 -31.68
C GLU A 145 -13.41 5.77 -31.65
N HIS A 146 -13.04 6.55 -30.63
CA HIS A 146 -13.36 7.96 -30.51
C HIS A 146 -12.07 8.79 -30.55
N THR A 147 -12.16 9.97 -31.16
CA THR A 147 -11.11 10.98 -31.13
C THR A 147 -11.38 12.02 -30.04
N LEU A 148 -10.39 12.23 -29.19
CA LEU A 148 -10.39 13.29 -28.19
C LEU A 148 -9.79 14.56 -28.80
N GLU A 149 -10.61 15.60 -28.93
CA GLU A 149 -10.18 16.91 -29.41
C GLU A 149 -10.10 17.92 -28.26
N LEU A 150 -8.88 18.40 -27.99
CA LEU A 150 -8.63 19.50 -27.08
C LEU A 150 -8.94 20.82 -27.77
N HIS A 151 -9.79 21.65 -27.15
CA HIS A 151 -9.91 23.03 -27.58
C HIS A 151 -8.58 23.78 -27.30
N LYS A 152 -8.20 24.71 -28.19
CA LYS A 152 -6.96 25.48 -28.04
C LYS A 152 -7.04 26.33 -26.77
N VAL A 153 -6.32 25.92 -25.72
CA VAL A 153 -6.21 26.65 -24.47
C VAL A 153 -4.73 27.03 -24.27
N PRO A 154 -4.40 28.34 -24.18
CA PRO A 154 -3.00 28.80 -24.10
C PRO A 154 -2.21 28.33 -22.87
N GLU A 155 -2.88 27.86 -21.81
CA GLU A 155 -2.27 27.65 -20.49
C GLU A 155 -2.31 26.19 -19.98
N ASN A 156 -2.64 25.21 -20.82
CA ASN A 156 -2.82 23.83 -20.34
C ASN A 156 -1.56 22.96 -20.54
N ASN A 157 -0.49 23.27 -19.80
CA ASN A 157 0.84 22.65 -19.91
C ASN A 157 0.94 21.16 -19.44
N GLY A 158 -0.14 20.38 -19.48
CA GLY A 158 -0.03 18.92 -19.27
C GLY A 158 -1.19 18.20 -18.57
N LYS A 159 -2.29 18.88 -18.18
CA LYS A 159 -3.42 18.24 -17.47
C LYS A 159 -3.97 17.01 -18.21
N PHE A 160 -4.06 17.11 -19.54
CA PHE A 160 -4.61 16.06 -20.40
C PHE A 160 -3.55 15.24 -21.14
N ALA A 161 -2.26 15.41 -20.82
CA ALA A 161 -1.16 14.74 -21.52
C ALA A 161 -1.19 13.20 -21.37
N HIS A 162 -1.92 12.69 -20.38
CA HIS A 162 -2.09 11.27 -20.13
C HIS A 162 -3.27 10.65 -20.88
N PHE A 163 -4.11 11.44 -21.55
CA PHE A 163 -5.20 10.91 -22.37
C PHE A 163 -4.72 10.64 -23.80
N PRO A 164 -5.20 9.56 -24.43
CA PRO A 164 -4.85 9.24 -25.80
C PRO A 164 -5.64 10.12 -26.76
N PHE A 165 -5.05 10.39 -27.93
CA PHE A 165 -5.80 11.06 -29.01
C PHE A 165 -6.92 10.17 -29.56
N ARG A 166 -6.72 8.84 -29.57
CA ARG A 166 -7.71 7.84 -29.99
C ARG A 166 -7.91 6.78 -28.92
N CYS A 167 -9.16 6.51 -28.57
CA CYS A 167 -9.54 5.50 -27.57
C CYS A 167 -11.03 5.20 -27.63
N SER A 168 -11.44 4.10 -27.00
CA SER A 168 -12.87 3.86 -26.72
C SER A 168 -13.31 4.51 -25.39
N PRO A 169 -14.62 4.84 -25.26
CA PRO A 169 -15.21 5.29 -24.00
C PRO A 169 -14.93 4.32 -22.84
N ARG A 170 -15.00 3.01 -23.10
CA ARG A 170 -14.67 1.98 -22.11
C ARG A 170 -13.24 2.12 -21.63
N GLN A 171 -12.29 2.25 -22.55
CA GLN A 171 -10.88 2.36 -22.17
C GLN A 171 -10.63 3.61 -21.32
N LEU A 172 -11.23 4.75 -21.66
CA LEU A 172 -11.12 5.98 -20.89
C LEU A 172 -11.55 5.79 -19.44
N ILE A 173 -12.71 5.20 -19.22
CA ILE A 173 -13.25 4.96 -17.88
C ILE A 173 -12.48 3.87 -17.16
N ALA A 174 -12.06 2.81 -17.85
CA ALA A 174 -11.33 1.69 -17.24
C ALA A 174 -9.91 2.05 -16.79
N GLN A 175 -9.17 2.82 -17.60
CA GLN A 175 -7.72 3.00 -17.43
C GLN A 175 -7.29 4.43 -17.08
N PHE A 176 -8.06 5.48 -17.39
CA PHE A 176 -7.56 6.86 -17.35
C PHE A 176 -8.09 7.69 -16.20
N ILE A 177 -9.35 7.51 -15.79
CA ILE A 177 -9.99 8.29 -14.71
C ILE A 177 -10.25 7.44 -13.47
N ASP A 178 -10.08 8.00 -12.28
CA ASP A 178 -10.40 7.34 -11.01
C ASP A 178 -11.88 7.59 -10.66
N ILE A 179 -12.73 6.59 -10.88
CA ILE A 179 -14.18 6.65 -10.62
C ILE A 179 -14.55 6.33 -9.17
N ARG A 180 -13.57 5.91 -8.34
CA ARG A 180 -13.76 5.52 -6.94
C ARG A 180 -13.35 6.61 -5.95
N ARG A 181 -12.62 7.61 -6.41
CA ARG A 181 -12.26 8.79 -5.61
C ARG A 181 -13.45 9.75 -5.49
N ALA A 182 -13.66 10.27 -4.28
CA ALA A 182 -14.70 11.26 -4.04
C ALA A 182 -14.57 12.48 -4.97
N PRO A 183 -15.66 12.87 -5.64
CA PRO A 183 -15.67 14.04 -6.50
C PRO A 183 -15.38 15.31 -5.69
N SER A 184 -14.62 16.23 -6.28
CA SER A 184 -14.36 17.52 -5.67
C SER A 184 -15.63 18.38 -5.65
N ARG A 185 -15.65 19.45 -4.83
CA ARG A 185 -16.74 20.44 -4.88
C ARG A 185 -16.90 21.06 -6.27
N LEU A 186 -15.80 21.28 -6.99
CA LEU A 186 -15.86 21.78 -8.37
C LEU A 186 -16.50 20.75 -9.30
N ALA A 187 -16.15 19.46 -9.17
CA ALA A 187 -16.78 18.40 -9.96
C ALA A 187 -18.30 18.34 -9.71
N LEU A 188 -18.74 18.36 -8.44
CA LEU A 188 -20.16 18.40 -8.10
C LEU A 188 -20.89 19.61 -8.67
N ARG A 189 -20.22 20.78 -8.70
CA ARG A 189 -20.78 21.98 -9.31
C ARG A 189 -21.00 21.80 -10.81
N VAL A 190 -20.04 21.23 -11.54
CA VAL A 190 -20.20 20.96 -12.98
C VAL A 190 -21.29 19.91 -13.21
N PHE A 191 -21.31 18.83 -12.41
CA PHE A 191 -22.33 17.79 -12.49
C PHE A 191 -23.75 18.32 -12.25
N ALA A 192 -23.92 19.34 -11.39
CA ALA A 192 -25.22 19.94 -11.15
C ALA A 192 -25.91 20.50 -12.41
N ASP A 193 -25.16 20.93 -13.43
CA ASP A 193 -25.74 21.41 -14.70
C ASP A 193 -26.27 20.28 -15.60
N HIS A 194 -25.96 19.02 -15.26
CA HIS A 194 -26.39 17.82 -15.96
C HIS A 194 -27.38 16.96 -15.15
N ALA A 195 -27.91 17.50 -14.04
CA ALA A 195 -29.02 16.91 -13.30
C ALA A 195 -30.34 17.55 -13.76
N HIS A 196 -31.22 16.74 -14.34
CA HIS A 196 -32.48 17.21 -14.95
C HIS A 196 -33.59 17.41 -13.93
N GLU A 197 -33.54 16.71 -12.80
CA GLU A 197 -34.50 16.88 -11.71
C GLU A 197 -34.10 18.10 -10.85
N PRO A 198 -34.98 19.12 -10.71
CA PRO A 198 -34.64 20.34 -9.97
C PRO A 198 -34.19 20.10 -8.53
N ALA A 199 -34.79 19.12 -7.85
CA ALA A 199 -34.43 18.75 -6.47
C ALA A 199 -33.01 18.15 -6.38
N GLU A 200 -32.65 17.28 -7.31
CA GLU A 200 -31.30 16.66 -7.36
C GLU A 200 -30.24 17.70 -7.72
N ARG A 201 -30.53 18.54 -8.73
CA ARG A 201 -29.67 19.67 -9.08
C ARG A 201 -29.44 20.59 -7.90
N ARG A 202 -30.51 20.96 -7.19
CA ARG A 202 -30.41 21.79 -5.98
C ARG A 202 -29.53 21.13 -4.93
N ARG A 203 -29.69 19.82 -4.70
CA ARG A 203 -28.88 19.09 -3.71
C ARG A 203 -27.39 19.08 -4.06
N LEU A 204 -27.04 18.88 -5.33
CA LEU A 204 -25.65 18.96 -5.80
C LEU A 204 -25.06 20.37 -5.59
N LEU A 205 -25.86 21.42 -5.83
CA LEU A 205 -25.47 22.81 -5.56
C LEU A 205 -25.23 23.06 -4.07
N GLU A 206 -26.08 22.53 -3.19
CA GLU A 206 -25.88 22.59 -1.74
C GLU A 206 -24.55 21.95 -1.34
N LEU A 207 -24.28 20.73 -1.81
CA LEU A 207 -23.06 19.98 -1.48
C LEU A 207 -21.78 20.67 -2.00
N CYS A 208 -21.81 21.38 -3.13
CA CYS A 208 -20.62 22.10 -3.63
C CYS A 208 -20.45 23.51 -3.04
N SER A 209 -21.51 24.07 -2.44
CA SER A 209 -21.50 25.44 -1.91
C SER A 209 -20.60 25.64 -0.70
N ALA A 210 -20.30 26.90 -0.38
CA ALA A 210 -19.64 27.26 0.88
C ALA A 210 -20.50 26.89 2.10
N GLN A 211 -21.82 27.07 2.00
CA GLN A 211 -22.79 26.78 3.06
C GLN A 211 -22.89 25.27 3.37
N GLY A 212 -22.73 24.41 2.36
CA GLY A 212 -22.76 22.96 2.51
C GLY A 212 -21.42 22.30 2.80
N ALA A 213 -20.36 23.04 3.14
CA ALA A 213 -19.01 22.47 3.32
C ALA A 213 -18.92 21.37 4.40
N THR A 214 -19.73 21.48 5.46
CA THR A 214 -19.85 20.48 6.53
C THR A 214 -20.53 19.21 6.01
N GLU A 215 -21.64 19.34 5.29
CA GLU A 215 -22.36 18.24 4.67
C GLU A 215 -21.54 17.55 3.58
N PHE A 216 -20.82 18.31 2.74
CA PHE A 216 -19.86 17.76 1.79
C PHE A 216 -18.81 16.90 2.49
N THR A 217 -18.25 17.39 3.59
CA THR A 217 -17.26 16.64 4.35
C THR A 217 -17.85 15.34 4.90
N LYS A 218 -19.03 15.43 5.51
CA LYS A 218 -19.70 14.32 6.19
C LYS A 218 -20.26 13.26 5.24
N PHE A 219 -20.86 13.69 4.13
CA PHE A 219 -21.61 12.82 3.23
C PHE A 219 -20.89 12.47 1.94
N VAL A 220 -19.85 13.22 1.54
CA VAL A 220 -19.09 12.95 0.30
C VAL A 220 -17.65 12.55 0.62
N ARG A 221 -16.91 13.41 1.33
CA ARG A 221 -15.46 13.25 1.53
C ARG A 221 -15.09 12.14 2.53
N GLN A 222 -15.68 12.15 3.72
CA GLN A 222 -15.40 11.16 4.78
C GLN A 222 -15.80 9.73 4.38
N PRO A 223 -17.01 9.48 3.84
CA PRO A 223 -17.39 8.17 3.32
C PRO A 223 -16.70 7.81 1.99
N ASN A 224 -16.01 8.78 1.36
CA ASN A 224 -15.35 8.64 0.07
C ASN A 224 -16.32 8.13 -1.04
N ILE A 225 -17.40 8.88 -1.26
CA ILE A 225 -18.47 8.50 -2.21
C ILE A 225 -17.92 8.37 -3.63
N SER A 226 -18.14 7.24 -4.29
CA SER A 226 -17.70 7.01 -5.67
C SER A 226 -18.61 7.70 -6.70
N LEU A 227 -18.16 7.79 -7.95
CA LEU A 227 -19.01 8.25 -9.05
C LEU A 227 -20.26 7.36 -9.20
N VAL A 228 -20.09 6.04 -9.09
CA VAL A 228 -21.20 5.07 -9.19
C VAL A 228 -22.26 5.34 -8.12
N GLU A 229 -21.84 5.52 -6.87
CA GLU A 229 -22.74 5.83 -5.75
C GLU A 229 -23.45 7.17 -5.95
N LEU A 230 -22.73 8.19 -6.48
CA LEU A 230 -23.32 9.49 -6.81
C LEU A 230 -24.41 9.36 -7.88
N LEU A 231 -24.13 8.65 -8.97
CA LEU A 231 -25.08 8.41 -10.06
C LEU A 231 -26.27 7.55 -9.59
N CYS A 232 -26.05 6.59 -8.71
CA CYS A 232 -27.15 5.85 -8.06
C CYS A 232 -28.04 6.76 -7.19
N THR A 233 -27.43 7.69 -6.44
CA THR A 233 -28.16 8.62 -5.56
C THR A 233 -29.01 9.62 -6.33
N PHE A 234 -28.49 10.08 -7.47
CA PHE A 234 -29.09 11.10 -8.33
C PHE A 234 -29.40 10.51 -9.72
N PRO A 235 -30.51 9.77 -9.89
CA PRO A 235 -30.89 9.15 -11.16
C PRO A 235 -30.98 10.11 -12.35
N SER A 236 -31.35 11.38 -12.13
CA SER A 236 -31.46 12.37 -13.21
C SER A 236 -30.10 12.92 -13.68
N LEU A 237 -29.02 12.60 -12.97
CA LEU A 237 -27.66 13.04 -13.30
C LEU A 237 -27.10 12.22 -14.47
N THR A 238 -26.94 12.88 -15.63
CA THR A 238 -26.40 12.29 -16.87
C THR A 238 -25.28 13.17 -17.44
N PRO A 239 -24.11 13.26 -16.78
CA PRO A 239 -23.01 14.09 -17.26
C PRO A 239 -22.43 13.51 -18.56
N PRO A 240 -21.94 14.32 -19.51
CA PRO A 240 -21.23 13.82 -20.67
C PRO A 240 -19.85 13.27 -20.28
N LEU A 241 -19.29 12.36 -21.10
CA LEU A 241 -17.97 11.77 -20.86
C LEU A 241 -16.85 12.82 -20.76
N THR A 242 -16.93 13.90 -21.55
CA THR A 242 -15.99 15.04 -21.47
C THR A 242 -15.98 15.66 -20.07
N CYS A 243 -17.14 15.82 -19.44
CA CYS A 243 -17.24 16.35 -18.09
C CYS A 243 -16.53 15.46 -17.07
N LEU A 244 -16.64 14.12 -17.19
CA LEU A 244 -15.94 13.19 -16.31
C LEU A 244 -14.42 13.32 -16.45
N ILE A 245 -13.92 13.39 -17.69
CA ILE A 245 -12.49 13.54 -18.01
C ILE A 245 -11.93 14.84 -17.41
N GLU A 246 -12.68 15.93 -17.49
CA GLU A 246 -12.24 17.23 -16.99
C GLU A 246 -12.25 17.34 -15.46
N CYS A 247 -13.19 16.65 -14.81
CA CYS A 247 -13.50 16.81 -13.39
C CYS A 247 -12.89 15.73 -12.49
N LEU A 248 -12.71 14.52 -12.99
CA LEU A 248 -12.21 13.39 -12.21
C LEU A 248 -10.69 13.27 -12.32
N PRO A 249 -10.02 12.82 -11.25
CA PRO A 249 -8.57 12.68 -11.24
C PRO A 249 -8.12 11.48 -12.08
N ARG A 250 -6.85 11.51 -12.50
CA ARG A 250 -6.18 10.39 -13.18
C ARG A 250 -6.18 9.13 -12.32
N LEU A 251 -6.43 7.96 -12.92
CA LEU A 251 -6.24 6.66 -12.28
C LEU A 251 -4.74 6.37 -12.15
N LEU A 252 -4.17 6.52 -10.96
CA LEU A 252 -2.74 6.27 -10.72
C LEU A 252 -2.48 4.81 -10.30
N PRO A 253 -1.36 4.18 -10.70
CA PRO A 253 -0.95 2.88 -10.14
C PRO A 253 -0.84 2.86 -8.62
N ARG A 254 -0.88 1.68 -8.00
CA ARG A 254 -0.67 1.50 -6.55
C ARG A 254 0.60 0.70 -6.30
N HIS A 255 1.45 1.16 -5.39
CA HIS A 255 2.72 0.51 -5.11
C HIS A 255 2.62 -0.53 -4.01
N TYR A 256 3.41 -1.60 -4.14
CA TYR A 256 3.56 -2.66 -3.16
C TYR A 256 5.05 -2.96 -2.96
N THR A 257 5.47 -3.12 -1.71
CA THR A 257 6.84 -3.46 -1.33
C THR A 257 7.12 -4.93 -1.60
N LEU A 258 8.30 -5.23 -2.14
CA LEU A 258 8.74 -6.60 -2.38
C LEU A 258 8.90 -7.37 -1.06
N CYS A 259 8.35 -8.58 -1.03
CA CYS A 259 8.50 -9.56 0.05
C CYS A 259 9.60 -10.59 -0.27
N CYS A 260 10.51 -10.26 -1.18
CA CYS A 260 11.61 -11.11 -1.56
C CYS A 260 12.83 -10.33 -2.03
N TYR A 261 14.01 -10.93 -1.88
CA TYR A 261 15.24 -10.41 -2.47
C TYR A 261 15.51 -11.06 -3.83
N LEU A 262 15.41 -10.29 -4.91
CA LEU A 262 15.49 -10.81 -6.28
C LEU A 262 16.88 -11.35 -6.62
N SER A 263 17.96 -10.73 -6.15
CA SER A 263 19.32 -11.14 -6.48
C SER A 263 19.73 -12.47 -5.86
N ALA A 264 19.00 -12.95 -4.83
CA ALA A 264 19.17 -14.30 -4.31
C ALA A 264 18.54 -15.40 -5.18
N GLN A 265 17.73 -15.03 -6.18
CA GLN A 265 17.04 -15.98 -7.03
C GLN A 265 17.85 -16.29 -8.29
N PRO A 266 17.70 -17.49 -8.89
CA PRO A 266 18.28 -17.78 -10.19
C PRO A 266 17.78 -16.78 -11.24
N ARG A 267 18.68 -16.26 -12.08
CA ARG A 267 18.34 -15.29 -13.14
C ARG A 267 17.25 -15.81 -14.09
N GLN A 268 17.11 -17.12 -14.29
CA GLN A 268 16.08 -17.65 -15.18
C GLN A 268 14.68 -17.73 -14.53
N GLN A 269 14.56 -17.49 -13.23
CA GLN A 269 13.33 -17.72 -12.47
C GLN A 269 13.06 -16.59 -11.47
N LEU A 270 13.16 -15.34 -11.90
CA LEU A 270 12.81 -14.22 -11.04
C LEU A 270 11.31 -14.20 -10.73
N ARG A 271 10.98 -14.34 -9.45
CA ARG A 271 9.66 -14.23 -8.88
C ARG A 271 9.57 -12.98 -8.01
N PHE A 272 8.69 -12.08 -8.41
CA PHE A 272 8.29 -10.92 -7.62
C PHE A 272 7.19 -11.36 -6.68
N ARG A 273 7.41 -11.26 -5.37
CA ARG A 273 6.40 -11.58 -4.37
C ARG A 273 5.94 -10.31 -3.67
N PHE A 274 4.64 -10.06 -3.71
CA PHE A 274 3.98 -8.95 -3.02
C PHE A 274 2.96 -9.49 -2.05
N VAL A 275 2.77 -8.78 -0.95
CA VAL A 275 1.79 -9.12 0.08
C VAL A 275 0.88 -7.92 0.26
N TYR A 276 -0.42 -8.14 0.23
CA TYR A 276 -1.40 -7.07 0.35
C TYR A 276 -2.56 -7.48 1.25
N SER A 277 -3.08 -6.50 1.98
CA SER A 277 -4.34 -6.64 2.72
C SER A 277 -5.48 -6.18 1.83
N VAL A 278 -6.55 -6.97 1.75
CA VAL A 278 -7.76 -6.57 1.02
C VAL A 278 -8.38 -5.38 1.74
N LEU A 279 -8.40 -4.22 1.07
CA LEU A 279 -9.03 -3.02 1.63
C LEU A 279 -10.54 -3.16 1.50
N GLN A 280 -11.22 -3.28 2.65
CA GLN A 280 -12.67 -3.24 2.75
C GLN A 280 -13.10 -1.91 3.36
N MET A 281 -14.03 -1.23 2.71
CA MET A 281 -14.68 -0.02 3.20
C MET A 281 -16.10 -0.37 3.64
N PRO A 282 -16.64 0.34 4.65
CA PRO A 282 -18.03 0.18 5.04
C PRO A 282 -18.95 0.32 3.83
N PRO A 283 -20.04 -0.45 3.76
CA PRO A 283 -21.02 -0.33 2.68
C PRO A 283 -21.52 1.12 2.63
N SER A 284 -21.58 1.68 1.42
CA SER A 284 -22.32 2.92 1.19
C SER A 284 -23.79 2.57 1.23
N VAL A 285 -24.57 3.21 2.10
CA VAL A 285 -26.00 2.94 2.39
C VAL A 285 -26.92 3.06 1.16
N ILE A 286 -26.37 3.40 -0.01
CA ILE A 286 -27.08 3.87 -1.19
C ILE A 286 -27.23 2.79 -2.27
N ILE A 287 -26.35 1.79 -2.32
CA ILE A 287 -26.39 0.79 -3.40
C ILE A 287 -27.60 -0.15 -3.26
N ASP A 288 -28.17 -0.30 -2.06
CA ASP A 288 -29.33 -1.15 -1.80
C ASP A 288 -30.64 -0.64 -2.47
N GLU A 289 -30.71 0.63 -2.88
CA GLU A 289 -31.89 1.21 -3.57
C GLU A 289 -31.78 1.19 -5.11
N CYS A 290 -30.62 0.84 -5.66
CA CYS A 290 -30.39 0.81 -7.11
C CYS A 290 -30.91 -0.51 -7.71
N ALA A 291 -32.06 -0.45 -8.39
CA ALA A 291 -32.72 -1.61 -9.02
C ALA A 291 -31.83 -2.39 -10.03
N GLU A 292 -30.78 -1.76 -10.54
CA GLU A 292 -29.87 -2.35 -11.54
C GLU A 292 -28.84 -3.33 -10.93
N PHE A 293 -28.70 -3.36 -9.60
CA PHE A 293 -27.88 -4.33 -8.86
C PHE A 293 -28.72 -5.42 -8.16
N GLU A 294 -30.01 -5.57 -8.52
CA GLU A 294 -30.99 -6.41 -7.82
C GLU A 294 -30.63 -7.90 -7.67
N GLY A 295 -29.71 -8.42 -8.50
CA GLY A 295 -29.19 -9.78 -8.37
C GLY A 295 -28.24 -9.99 -7.17
N GLN A 296 -27.82 -8.91 -6.49
CA GLN A 296 -26.90 -8.95 -5.33
C GLN A 296 -27.62 -8.57 -4.01
N LYS A 297 -28.94 -8.75 -3.94
CA LYS A 297 -29.73 -8.58 -2.71
C LYS A 297 -29.45 -9.72 -1.73
N GLN A 298 -28.45 -9.57 -0.84
CA GLN A 298 -28.48 -10.01 0.58
C GLN A 298 -27.17 -9.89 1.38
N GLN A 299 -26.07 -9.39 0.82
CA GLN A 299 -24.92 -9.00 1.62
C GLN A 299 -24.79 -7.49 1.54
N GLN A 300 -24.84 -6.81 2.69
CA GLN A 300 -24.36 -5.44 2.83
C GLN A 300 -23.08 -5.30 1.99
N GLN A 301 -23.16 -4.66 0.82
CA GLN A 301 -22.11 -4.79 -0.19
C GLN A 301 -20.85 -4.10 0.31
N ILE A 302 -19.92 -4.90 0.85
CA ILE A 302 -18.61 -4.44 1.28
C ILE A 302 -17.90 -3.87 0.06
N ARG A 303 -17.54 -2.58 0.11
CA ARG A 303 -16.83 -1.95 -1.00
C ARG A 303 -15.35 -2.21 -0.87
N TYR A 304 -14.75 -2.82 -1.89
CA TYR A 304 -13.32 -3.10 -1.90
C TYR A 304 -12.50 -1.92 -2.44
N GLY A 305 -11.24 -1.78 -2.03
CA GLY A 305 -10.31 -0.84 -2.65
C GLY A 305 -10.07 -1.20 -4.12
N ALA A 306 -9.98 -0.22 -5.02
CA ALA A 306 -9.98 -0.46 -6.47
C ALA A 306 -8.86 -1.41 -6.93
N CYS A 307 -7.61 -1.14 -6.55
CA CYS A 307 -6.48 -2.00 -6.91
C CYS A 307 -6.55 -3.37 -6.22
N THR A 308 -6.90 -3.44 -4.93
CA THR A 308 -7.02 -4.73 -4.22
C THR A 308 -8.17 -5.57 -4.76
N GLN A 309 -9.28 -4.96 -5.18
CA GLN A 309 -10.39 -5.65 -5.84
C GLN A 309 -9.97 -6.21 -7.20
N TRP A 310 -9.27 -5.40 -7.99
CA TRP A 310 -8.71 -5.84 -9.27
C TRP A 310 -7.71 -6.97 -9.08
N LEU A 311 -6.85 -6.90 -8.07
CA LEU A 311 -5.90 -7.95 -7.72
C LEU A 311 -6.59 -9.27 -7.36
N LEU A 312 -7.70 -9.24 -6.61
CA LEU A 312 -8.47 -10.46 -6.27
C LEU A 312 -9.02 -11.19 -7.50
N GLN A 313 -9.21 -10.49 -8.62
CA GLN A 313 -9.71 -11.07 -9.86
C GLN A 313 -8.58 -11.68 -10.71
N GLN A 314 -7.31 -11.43 -10.35
CA GLN A 314 -6.16 -11.94 -11.09
C GLN A 314 -5.93 -13.42 -10.83
N ARG A 315 -5.84 -14.19 -11.91
CA ARG A 315 -5.66 -15.66 -11.92
C ARG A 315 -4.31 -16.04 -12.52
N PRO A 316 -3.74 -17.20 -12.12
CA PRO A 316 -2.53 -17.73 -12.74
C PRO A 316 -2.61 -17.74 -14.27
N GLY A 317 -1.53 -17.30 -14.92
CA GLY A 317 -1.43 -17.19 -16.38
C GLY A 317 -1.79 -15.81 -16.95
N GLN A 318 -2.50 -14.95 -16.21
CA GLN A 318 -2.81 -13.59 -16.67
C GLN A 318 -1.58 -12.68 -16.66
N THR A 319 -1.58 -11.69 -17.55
CA THR A 319 -0.51 -10.68 -17.63
C THR A 319 -0.87 -9.47 -16.77
N VAL A 320 0.02 -9.12 -15.84
CA VAL A 320 -0.04 -7.93 -15.00
C VAL A 320 1.14 -7.03 -15.32
N GLN A 321 0.88 -5.74 -15.42
CA GLN A 321 1.91 -4.74 -15.67
C GLN A 321 2.37 -4.10 -14.36
N ILE A 322 3.69 -4.03 -14.17
CA ILE A 322 4.31 -3.37 -13.02
C ILE A 322 5.42 -2.44 -13.47
N ILE A 323 5.69 -1.40 -12.69
CA ILE A 323 6.81 -0.47 -12.91
C ILE A 323 7.55 -0.30 -11.58
N GLN A 324 8.87 -0.33 -11.57
CA GLN A 324 9.63 -0.11 -10.34
C GLN A 324 9.29 1.28 -9.78
N LYS A 325 9.14 1.39 -8.46
CA LYS A 325 9.05 2.69 -7.79
C LYS A 325 10.46 3.21 -7.57
N GLU A 326 10.63 4.53 -7.54
CA GLU A 326 11.89 5.16 -7.17
C GLU A 326 12.47 4.50 -5.90
N PRO A 327 13.79 4.22 -5.89
CA PRO A 327 14.48 3.59 -4.77
C PRO A 327 14.05 4.17 -3.43
N SER A 328 13.55 3.31 -2.54
CA SER A 328 13.08 3.75 -1.24
C SER A 328 14.27 4.03 -0.30
N LYS A 329 14.16 5.06 0.55
CA LYS A 329 15.03 5.18 1.73
C LYS A 329 14.91 3.98 2.68
N PHE A 330 13.87 3.17 2.48
CA PHE A 330 13.62 1.91 3.17
C PHE A 330 14.46 0.74 2.65
N ARG A 331 15.45 0.93 1.77
CA ARG A 331 16.40 -0.14 1.43
C ARG A 331 17.22 -0.56 2.65
N PHE A 332 17.56 -1.85 2.73
CA PHE A 332 18.52 -2.29 3.74
C PHE A 332 19.93 -1.84 3.39
N LEU A 333 20.54 -1.05 4.27
CA LEU A 333 21.67 -0.13 4.02
C LEU A 333 21.25 0.98 3.04
N PRO A 334 20.69 2.09 3.55
CA PRO A 334 20.34 3.24 2.72
C PRO A 334 21.53 3.74 1.90
N PRO A 335 21.31 4.36 0.74
CA PRO A 335 22.37 4.85 -0.14
C PRO A 335 23.41 5.75 0.55
N PHE A 336 23.03 6.46 1.63
CA PHE A 336 23.95 7.25 2.43
C PHE A 336 25.13 6.43 2.99
N PHE A 337 24.90 5.18 3.42
CA PHE A 337 25.95 4.30 3.94
C PHE A 337 26.90 3.79 2.85
N VAL A 338 26.45 3.79 1.59
CA VAL A 338 27.26 3.37 0.42
C VAL A 338 28.17 4.51 -0.06
N HIS A 339 27.86 5.77 0.26
CA HIS A 339 28.56 6.95 -0.23
C HIS A 339 29.23 7.81 0.86
N SER A 340 29.27 7.36 2.11
CA SER A 340 29.92 8.12 3.19
C SER A 340 31.46 8.11 3.02
N PRO A 341 32.13 9.27 2.99
CA PRO A 341 33.59 9.36 2.87
C PRO A 341 34.35 8.96 4.14
N ALA A 342 33.66 8.69 5.26
CA ALA A 342 34.29 8.37 6.54
C ALA A 342 34.89 6.94 6.62
N SER A 343 34.61 6.09 5.65
CA SER A 343 35.17 4.74 5.53
C SER A 343 36.16 4.59 4.37
N VAL A 344 36.56 5.68 3.71
CA VAL A 344 37.55 5.63 2.62
C VAL A 344 38.96 5.68 3.24
N PRO A 345 39.78 4.61 3.15
CA PRO A 345 41.20 4.72 3.44
C PRO A 345 41.78 5.76 2.49
N SER A 346 42.69 6.61 2.98
CA SER A 346 43.26 7.78 2.29
C SER A 346 44.18 7.46 1.10
N SER A 347 43.77 6.53 0.24
CA SER A 347 44.44 6.13 -1.00
C SER A 347 43.35 5.99 -2.07
N GLY A 348 43.35 6.90 -3.04
CA GLY A 348 42.25 7.07 -4.00
C GLY A 348 41.91 5.81 -4.80
N SER A 349 40.70 5.28 -4.57
CA SER A 349 39.98 4.43 -5.51
C SER A 349 38.47 4.59 -5.28
N THR A 350 37.80 5.20 -6.25
CA THR A 350 36.35 5.49 -6.25
C THR A 350 35.54 4.23 -6.59
N MET A 351 35.69 3.18 -5.80
CA MET A 351 34.85 1.97 -5.81
C MET A 351 34.89 1.42 -4.38
N VAL A 352 33.78 1.45 -3.65
CA VAL A 352 33.66 0.65 -2.42
C VAL A 352 33.76 -0.81 -2.87
N ASP A 353 34.74 -1.55 -2.35
CA ASP A 353 34.92 -2.95 -2.70
C ASP A 353 33.65 -3.74 -2.31
N GLN A 354 33.17 -4.65 -3.16
CA GLN A 354 31.95 -5.43 -2.88
C GLN A 354 32.06 -6.20 -1.56
N SER A 355 33.29 -6.57 -1.20
CA SER A 355 33.69 -7.16 0.07
C SER A 355 33.37 -6.26 1.27
N ASP A 356 33.67 -4.95 1.20
CA ASP A 356 33.44 -3.99 2.29
C ASP A 356 31.94 -3.73 2.50
N HIS A 357 31.18 -3.62 1.42
CA HIS A 357 29.72 -3.46 1.52
C HIS A 357 29.06 -4.69 2.16
N ALA A 358 29.49 -5.89 1.76
CA ALA A 358 28.98 -7.13 2.32
C ALA A 358 29.37 -7.26 3.81
N LEU A 359 30.59 -6.89 4.19
CA LEU A 359 31.03 -6.87 5.59
C LEU A 359 30.25 -5.86 6.44
N LEU A 360 29.99 -4.65 5.91
CA LEU A 360 29.14 -3.67 6.58
C LEU A 360 27.74 -4.26 6.81
N LEU A 361 27.12 -4.81 5.75
CA LEU A 361 25.79 -5.42 5.80
C LEU A 361 25.69 -6.50 6.87
N LEU A 362 26.65 -7.42 6.90
CA LEU A 362 26.65 -8.52 7.86
C LEU A 362 26.98 -8.06 9.28
N ASN A 363 27.63 -6.92 9.48
CA ASN A 363 27.92 -6.37 10.80
C ASN A 363 26.94 -5.28 11.25
N MET A 364 25.87 -4.98 10.51
CA MET A 364 24.85 -4.03 10.96
C MET A 364 23.88 -4.67 11.96
N PRO A 365 23.75 -4.15 13.19
CA PRO A 365 22.65 -4.48 14.08
C PRO A 365 21.32 -3.92 13.53
N LEU A 366 20.24 -4.68 13.70
CA LEU A 366 18.92 -4.34 13.15
C LEU A 366 17.81 -4.46 14.19
N MET A 367 16.92 -3.49 14.20
CA MET A 367 15.65 -3.58 14.92
C MET A 367 14.52 -3.27 13.94
N MET A 368 13.67 -4.25 13.69
CA MET A 368 12.63 -4.18 12.66
C MET A 368 11.24 -4.29 13.30
N VAL A 369 10.34 -3.35 12.99
CA VAL A 369 8.97 -3.30 13.51
C VAL A 369 7.99 -3.40 12.35
N GLY A 370 7.34 -4.55 12.17
CA GLY A 370 6.51 -4.83 10.99
C GLY A 370 5.17 -5.48 11.31
N PRO A 371 4.19 -4.78 11.88
CA PRO A 371 2.84 -5.31 12.07
C PRO A 371 2.13 -5.65 10.75
N GLY A 372 1.41 -6.77 10.72
CA GLY A 372 0.56 -7.15 9.58
C GLY A 372 1.34 -7.37 8.29
N THR A 373 0.95 -6.70 7.20
CA THR A 373 1.67 -6.76 5.91
C THR A 373 2.95 -5.92 5.90
N GLY A 374 3.18 -5.10 6.94
CA GLY A 374 4.41 -4.33 7.12
C GLY A 374 5.67 -5.19 7.32
N VAL A 375 5.53 -6.50 7.50
CA VAL A 375 6.67 -7.41 7.59
C VAL A 375 7.32 -7.71 6.22
N ALA A 376 6.63 -7.44 5.11
CA ALA A 376 7.09 -7.76 3.76
C ALA A 376 8.55 -7.34 3.45
N PRO A 377 8.96 -6.07 3.65
CA PRO A 377 10.36 -5.68 3.40
C PRO A 377 11.35 -6.42 4.31
N PHE A 378 10.98 -6.76 5.53
CA PHE A 378 11.88 -7.44 6.48
C PHE A 378 12.14 -8.89 6.07
N ILE A 379 11.18 -9.56 5.44
CA ILE A 379 11.42 -10.87 4.82
C ILE A 379 12.47 -10.75 3.71
N ALA A 380 12.39 -9.71 2.88
CA ALA A 380 13.41 -9.43 1.86
C ALA A 380 14.78 -9.09 2.48
N PHE A 381 14.82 -8.32 3.57
CA PHE A 381 16.07 -7.98 4.29
C PHE A 381 16.76 -9.24 4.81
N LEU A 382 16.01 -10.14 5.46
CA LEU A 382 16.56 -11.39 5.97
C LEU A 382 17.03 -12.32 4.86
N GLN A 383 16.33 -12.36 3.72
CA GLN A 383 16.80 -13.08 2.52
C GLN A 383 18.10 -12.48 1.97
N LYS A 384 18.23 -11.14 1.95
CA LYS A 384 19.47 -10.44 1.55
C LYS A 384 20.63 -10.79 2.47
N ILE A 385 20.44 -10.71 3.79
CA ILE A 385 21.46 -11.09 4.78
C ILE A 385 21.90 -12.54 4.56
N ARG A 386 20.94 -13.47 4.49
CA ARG A 386 21.24 -14.89 4.27
C ARG A 386 22.03 -15.13 2.99
N HIS A 387 21.68 -14.46 1.90
CA HIS A 387 22.39 -14.56 0.63
C HIS A 387 23.86 -14.14 0.74
N PHE A 388 24.16 -13.02 1.41
CA PHE A 388 25.54 -12.58 1.64
C PHE A 388 26.29 -13.47 2.63
N MET A 389 25.62 -13.99 3.67
CA MET A 389 26.23 -14.96 4.60
C MET A 389 26.69 -16.23 3.88
N GLN A 390 25.90 -16.73 2.92
CA GLN A 390 26.22 -17.92 2.13
C GLN A 390 27.34 -17.71 1.11
N GLN A 391 27.63 -16.47 0.72
CA GLN A 391 28.70 -16.17 -0.24
C GLN A 391 30.07 -16.02 0.41
N MET A 392 30.15 -15.75 1.71
CA MET A 392 31.41 -15.52 2.44
C MET A 392 32.01 -16.80 3.06
N ASP A 393 31.98 -17.94 2.36
CA ASP A 393 32.52 -19.22 2.87
C ASP A 393 33.96 -19.08 3.41
N GLY A 394 34.16 -19.37 4.70
CA GLY A 394 35.48 -19.50 5.34
C GLY A 394 35.72 -18.65 6.59
N ASP A 395 35.23 -17.39 6.62
CA ASP A 395 35.41 -16.45 7.76
C ASP A 395 34.08 -16.17 8.50
N GLY A 396 33.09 -17.06 8.32
CA GLY A 396 31.75 -16.99 8.94
C GLY A 396 31.72 -16.97 10.47
N ALA A 397 32.87 -17.07 11.14
CA ALA A 397 32.99 -17.01 12.59
C ALA A 397 32.67 -15.63 13.21
N HIS A 398 32.58 -14.56 12.42
CA HIS A 398 32.32 -13.19 12.93
C HIS A 398 30.99 -12.57 12.50
N CYS A 399 30.35 -13.06 11.43
CA CYS A 399 29.10 -12.50 10.89
C CYS A 399 27.83 -12.74 11.73
N GLY A 400 27.91 -13.65 12.72
CA GLY A 400 26.79 -14.07 13.58
C GLY A 400 26.69 -13.38 14.94
N ARG A 401 27.43 -12.29 15.20
CA ARG A 401 27.49 -11.65 16.54
C ARG A 401 26.68 -10.37 16.68
N VAL A 402 26.03 -9.90 15.62
CA VAL A 402 25.27 -8.64 15.65
C VAL A 402 23.80 -8.88 15.91
N LYS A 403 23.21 -8.04 16.76
CA LYS A 403 21.84 -8.22 17.23
C LYS A 403 20.85 -7.78 16.15
N ARG A 404 20.00 -8.71 15.69
CA ARG A 404 18.93 -8.47 14.71
C ARG A 404 17.61 -8.97 15.27
N VAL A 405 16.68 -8.07 15.56
CA VAL A 405 15.39 -8.41 16.18
C VAL A 405 14.25 -7.98 15.28
N LEU A 406 13.29 -8.89 15.04
CA LEU A 406 12.06 -8.60 14.31
C LEU A 406 10.87 -8.63 15.28
N PHE A 407 10.23 -7.47 15.45
CA PHE A 407 8.97 -7.33 16.16
C PHE A 407 7.81 -7.43 15.17
N TYR A 408 7.03 -8.49 15.29
CA TYR A 408 5.84 -8.72 14.48
C TYR A 408 4.60 -8.64 15.36
N ALA A 409 3.54 -8.01 14.86
CA ALA A 409 2.23 -8.06 15.50
C ALA A 409 1.14 -8.46 14.53
N SER A 410 0.20 -9.25 15.05
CA SER A 410 -1.00 -9.65 14.34
C SER A 410 -2.22 -9.65 15.27
N SER A 411 -3.40 -9.75 14.65
CA SER A 411 -4.65 -9.94 15.37
C SER A 411 -4.73 -11.34 15.99
N ASN A 412 -4.41 -12.36 15.18
CA ASN A 412 -4.23 -13.75 15.55
C ASN A 412 -2.91 -14.21 14.90
N LEU A 413 -2.05 -14.96 15.58
CA LEU A 413 -0.79 -15.44 14.96
C LEU A 413 -0.97 -16.71 14.14
N ASP A 414 -1.96 -17.55 14.47
CA ASP A 414 -2.18 -18.85 13.83
C ASP A 414 -2.86 -18.73 12.45
N ASP A 415 -3.56 -17.62 12.21
CA ASP A 415 -4.40 -17.41 11.03
C ASP A 415 -3.78 -16.46 10.00
N GLU A 416 -2.54 -16.03 10.17
CA GLU A 416 -2.03 -14.80 9.57
C GLU A 416 -0.75 -14.99 8.75
N PHE A 417 -0.49 -14.02 7.87
CA PHE A 417 0.56 -14.08 6.84
C PHE A 417 1.91 -14.63 7.31
N LEU A 418 2.39 -14.19 8.49
CA LEU A 418 3.69 -14.60 9.00
C LEU A 418 3.79 -16.13 9.17
N PHE A 419 2.67 -16.81 9.46
CA PHE A 419 2.65 -18.25 9.63
C PHE A 419 3.15 -19.00 8.39
N ARG A 420 2.86 -18.52 7.16
CA ARG A 420 3.44 -19.09 5.92
C ARG A 420 4.96 -19.01 5.86
N TYR A 421 5.54 -18.02 6.54
CA TYR A 421 6.98 -17.76 6.56
C TYR A 421 7.64 -18.27 7.85
N HIS A 422 6.88 -18.84 8.78
CA HIS A 422 7.36 -19.23 10.10
C HIS A 422 8.54 -20.20 10.04
N ALA A 423 8.41 -21.29 9.28
CA ALA A 423 9.50 -22.26 9.13
C ALA A 423 10.75 -21.65 8.49
N GLN A 424 10.57 -20.72 7.54
CA GLN A 424 11.70 -20.00 6.94
C GLN A 424 12.37 -19.08 7.96
N ILE A 425 11.60 -18.39 8.80
CA ILE A 425 12.12 -17.47 9.82
C ILE A 425 12.79 -18.24 10.95
N ASP A 426 12.23 -19.36 11.41
CA ASP A 426 12.87 -20.25 12.38
C ASP A 426 14.22 -20.73 11.88
N GLN A 427 14.30 -21.12 10.60
CA GLN A 427 15.57 -21.50 9.99
C GLN A 427 16.53 -20.32 9.94
N MET A 428 16.06 -19.11 9.63
CA MET A 428 16.90 -17.91 9.67
C MET A 428 17.39 -17.58 11.08
N VAL A 429 16.64 -17.93 12.12
CA VAL A 429 17.11 -17.83 13.52
C VAL A 429 18.20 -18.87 13.79
N ALA A 430 17.97 -20.11 13.39
CA ALA A 430 18.95 -21.19 13.53
C ALA A 430 20.26 -20.91 12.76
N ASP A 431 20.15 -20.32 11.57
CA ASP A 431 21.28 -19.92 10.70
C ASP A 431 22.01 -18.66 11.21
N GLY A 432 21.53 -18.00 12.27
CA GLY A 432 22.12 -16.76 12.79
C GLY A 432 21.86 -15.51 11.93
N VAL A 433 20.93 -15.60 10.97
CA VAL A 433 20.48 -14.48 10.13
C VAL A 433 19.64 -13.51 10.97
N LEU A 434 18.76 -14.04 11.83
CA LEU A 434 17.94 -13.27 12.77
C LEU A 434 18.28 -13.70 14.20
N SER A 435 18.53 -12.76 15.10
CA SER A 435 18.80 -13.11 16.51
C SER A 435 17.53 -13.54 17.23
N GLU A 436 16.43 -12.83 16.97
CA GLU A 436 15.17 -13.11 17.65
C GLU A 436 13.94 -12.61 16.87
N LEU A 437 12.87 -13.40 16.92
CA LEU A 437 11.52 -13.03 16.51
C LEU A 437 10.65 -12.77 17.75
N VAL A 438 10.15 -11.55 17.88
CA VAL A 438 9.23 -11.15 18.96
C VAL A 438 7.82 -11.06 18.40
N LEU A 439 6.95 -11.94 18.86
CA LEU A 439 5.56 -12.05 18.40
C LEU A 439 4.61 -11.34 19.36
N CYS A 440 3.75 -10.48 18.81
CA CYS A 440 2.70 -9.78 19.56
C CYS A 440 1.32 -10.16 19.01
N GLU A 441 0.37 -10.38 19.91
CA GLU A 441 -0.95 -10.89 19.57
C GLU A 441 -2.05 -10.11 20.31
N SER A 442 -2.86 -9.40 19.54
CA SER A 442 -3.90 -8.52 20.13
C SER A 442 -5.20 -9.24 20.47
N ARG A 443 -5.52 -10.37 19.84
CA ARG A 443 -6.73 -11.19 20.08
C ARG A 443 -6.40 -12.69 20.06
N PRO A 444 -5.78 -13.23 21.13
CA PRO A 444 -5.44 -14.65 21.20
C PRO A 444 -6.68 -15.56 21.15
N THR A 445 -6.49 -16.87 20.92
CA THR A 445 -7.62 -17.82 20.93
C THR A 445 -8.23 -17.97 22.33
N ASP A 446 -9.47 -18.44 22.44
CA ASP A 446 -10.13 -18.65 23.75
C ASP A 446 -9.40 -19.71 24.59
N ALA A 447 -8.71 -20.66 23.94
CA ALA A 447 -7.84 -21.64 24.60
C ALA A 447 -6.59 -20.99 25.21
N ASP A 448 -5.95 -20.05 24.50
CA ASP A 448 -4.80 -19.29 25.00
C ASP A 448 -5.20 -18.29 26.09
N ALA A 449 -6.39 -17.69 25.97
CA ALA A 449 -6.95 -16.83 27.01
C ALA A 449 -7.23 -17.60 28.31
N ALA A 450 -7.71 -18.84 28.21
CA ALA A 450 -7.91 -19.74 29.35
C ALA A 450 -6.59 -20.22 29.98
N ALA A 451 -5.56 -20.50 29.17
CA ALA A 451 -4.21 -20.81 29.65
C ALA A 451 -3.58 -19.63 30.42
N LYS A 452 -3.80 -18.39 29.94
CA LYS A 452 -3.35 -17.17 30.62
C LYS A 452 -4.06 -16.90 31.95
N ALA A 453 -5.32 -17.32 32.08
CA ALA A 453 -6.10 -17.21 33.33
C ALA A 453 -5.71 -18.27 34.39
N THR A 454 -5.05 -19.35 33.99
CA THR A 454 -4.66 -20.47 34.86
C THR A 454 -3.18 -20.49 35.24
N ALA A 455 -2.35 -19.63 34.65
CA ALA A 455 -0.94 -19.49 34.98
C ALA A 455 -0.72 -18.75 36.32
N GLY A 456 -0.61 -19.51 37.42
CA GLY A 456 -0.02 -19.03 38.68
C GLY A 456 1.51 -18.87 38.58
N PRO A 457 2.19 -18.30 39.61
CA PRO A 457 3.64 -18.09 39.58
C PRO A 457 4.38 -19.45 39.50
N PRO A 458 5.56 -19.50 38.83
CA PRO A 458 6.17 -20.77 38.45
C PRO A 458 6.69 -21.55 39.68
N PRO A 459 6.56 -22.89 39.70
CA PRO A 459 7.20 -23.70 40.73
C PRO A 459 8.70 -23.85 40.42
N ALA A 460 9.51 -23.85 41.48
CA ALA A 460 10.95 -24.01 41.40
C ALA A 460 11.32 -25.47 41.07
N GLY A 461 11.94 -25.66 39.91
CA GLY A 461 12.91 -26.72 39.62
C GLY A 461 12.35 -28.12 39.35
N THR A 462 12.57 -28.62 38.13
CA THR A 462 12.98 -30.03 37.90
C THR A 462 13.65 -30.14 36.53
N THR A 463 14.86 -30.69 36.55
CA THR A 463 15.67 -31.09 35.39
C THR A 463 15.15 -32.42 34.83
N GLY A 464 14.86 -32.48 33.54
CA GLY A 464 14.56 -33.72 32.83
C GLY A 464 14.64 -33.50 31.32
N ASP A 465 15.48 -34.29 30.67
CA ASP A 465 15.76 -34.27 29.23
C ASP A 465 14.49 -34.46 28.40
N ASN A 466 14.24 -33.55 27.46
CA ASN A 466 13.32 -33.76 26.33
C ASN A 466 13.61 -32.76 25.21
N GLU A 467 13.49 -33.23 23.98
CA GLU A 467 13.67 -32.48 22.73
C GLU A 467 13.04 -31.08 22.83
N THR A 468 13.87 -30.05 22.64
CA THR A 468 13.45 -28.66 22.76
C THR A 468 12.44 -28.30 21.67
N PRO A 469 11.18 -27.96 22.01
CA PRO A 469 10.19 -27.53 21.02
C PRO A 469 10.61 -26.21 20.35
N PRO A 470 10.14 -25.94 19.12
CA PRO A 470 10.43 -24.70 18.40
C PRO A 470 10.06 -23.46 19.22
N GLN A 471 10.84 -22.37 19.12
CA GLN A 471 10.70 -21.17 19.96
C GLN A 471 9.28 -20.54 19.94
N SER A 472 8.53 -20.77 18.85
CA SER A 472 7.14 -20.38 18.69
C SER A 472 6.18 -20.94 19.74
N GLN A 473 6.45 -22.16 20.22
CA GLN A 473 5.67 -22.80 21.28
C GLN A 473 6.05 -22.32 22.68
N ARG A 474 7.29 -21.87 22.90
CA ARG A 474 7.77 -21.44 24.24
C ARG A 474 7.18 -20.09 24.69
N GLN A 475 6.70 -19.27 23.76
CA GLN A 475 6.15 -17.93 24.05
C GLN A 475 4.64 -17.91 24.34
N GLN A 476 3.97 -19.03 24.56
CA GLN A 476 2.49 -19.08 24.57
C GLN A 476 1.80 -18.36 25.76
N CYS A 477 2.41 -18.26 26.95
CA CYS A 477 1.69 -17.75 28.15
C CYS A 477 1.78 -16.23 28.42
N HIS A 478 2.72 -15.48 27.82
CA HIS A 478 2.93 -14.05 28.13
C HIS A 478 3.26 -13.18 26.91
N ARG A 479 2.52 -13.30 25.81
CA ARG A 479 2.73 -12.43 24.63
C ARG A 479 2.24 -11.00 24.87
N PRO A 480 3.01 -9.97 24.45
CA PRO A 480 2.53 -8.58 24.38
C PRO A 480 1.38 -8.45 23.40
N GLN A 481 0.44 -7.53 23.65
CA GLN A 481 -0.69 -7.32 22.75
C GLN A 481 -0.33 -6.48 21.53
N ARG A 482 0.60 -5.53 21.69
CA ARG A 482 1.04 -4.61 20.62
C ARG A 482 2.56 -4.56 20.57
N VAL A 483 3.11 -4.22 19.40
CA VAL A 483 4.56 -4.05 19.23
C VAL A 483 5.13 -3.03 20.21
N TYR A 484 4.42 -1.93 20.45
CA TYR A 484 4.88 -0.89 21.37
C TYR A 484 4.99 -1.39 22.82
N ASP A 485 4.14 -2.34 23.23
CA ASP A 485 4.24 -2.95 24.56
C ASP A 485 5.49 -3.83 24.65
N ALA A 486 5.77 -4.61 23.59
CA ALA A 486 6.99 -5.41 23.49
C ALA A 486 8.25 -4.54 23.53
N LEU A 487 8.26 -3.41 22.83
CA LEU A 487 9.35 -2.44 22.87
C LEU A 487 9.54 -1.87 24.28
N ARG A 488 8.46 -1.50 25.00
CA ARG A 488 8.55 -1.00 26.38
C ARG A 488 9.01 -2.05 27.38
N GLN A 489 8.57 -3.30 27.22
CA GLN A 489 9.05 -4.42 28.03
C GLN A 489 10.56 -4.66 27.86
N ARG A 490 11.10 -4.26 26.71
CA ARG A 490 12.53 -4.30 26.36
C ARG A 490 13.18 -2.92 26.34
N SER A 491 12.66 -2.00 27.14
CA SER A 491 13.08 -0.59 27.14
C SER A 491 14.60 -0.41 27.25
N ALA A 492 15.27 -1.09 28.19
CA ALA A 492 16.73 -1.00 28.34
C ALA A 492 17.49 -1.43 27.07
N GLU A 493 17.06 -2.51 26.43
CA GLU A 493 17.66 -3.00 25.18
C GLU A 493 17.43 -2.02 24.03
N VAL A 494 16.19 -1.53 23.88
CA VAL A 494 15.83 -0.58 22.82
C VAL A 494 16.59 0.74 23.01
N ALA A 495 16.68 1.24 24.24
CA ALA A 495 17.43 2.45 24.56
C ALA A 495 18.92 2.30 24.22
N HIS A 496 19.55 1.18 24.59
CA HIS A 496 20.93 0.88 24.23
C HIS A 496 21.10 0.71 22.72
N PHE A 497 20.15 0.13 22.01
CA PHE A 497 20.19 0.00 20.55
C PHE A 497 20.17 1.38 19.85
N LEU A 498 19.31 2.28 20.32
CA LEU A 498 19.21 3.65 19.79
C LEU A 498 20.43 4.50 20.16
N MET A 499 20.96 4.31 21.38
CA MET A 499 22.06 5.07 21.96
C MET A 499 23.00 4.13 22.75
N PRO A 500 23.99 3.50 22.07
CA PRO A 500 24.87 2.50 22.68
C PRO A 500 25.75 3.06 23.79
N THR A 501 26.32 4.24 23.55
CA THR A 501 27.12 4.99 24.52
C THR A 501 26.43 6.29 24.89
N ASP A 502 26.73 6.80 26.08
CA ASP A 502 26.22 8.10 26.54
C ASP A 502 26.87 9.28 25.77
N ASN A 503 27.93 8.99 25.00
CA ASN A 503 28.56 9.91 24.07
C ASN A 503 28.00 9.71 22.65
N GLU A 504 27.65 10.79 21.96
CA GLU A 504 27.06 10.73 20.61
C GLU A 504 27.99 10.20 19.49
N ALA A 505 29.17 9.71 19.84
CA ALA A 505 30.25 9.37 18.90
C ALA A 505 30.16 7.94 18.33
N GLU A 506 29.51 6.99 19.01
CA GLU A 506 29.32 5.64 18.47
C GLU A 506 28.00 5.52 17.71
N GLU A 507 28.08 5.10 16.45
CA GLU A 507 26.93 4.83 15.62
C GLU A 507 26.38 3.44 15.93
N GLY A 508 25.20 3.35 16.55
CA GLY A 508 24.49 2.08 16.77
C GLY A 508 23.85 1.49 15.50
N GLY A 509 22.96 0.51 15.69
CA GLY A 509 22.26 -0.18 14.59
C GLY A 509 21.21 0.64 13.83
N LEU A 510 20.55 0.00 12.88
CA LEU A 510 19.44 0.57 12.10
C LEU A 510 18.09 0.12 12.67
N PHE A 511 17.22 1.10 12.94
CA PHE A 511 15.84 0.89 13.35
C PHE A 511 14.91 1.12 12.17
N TYR A 512 14.15 0.10 11.78
CA TYR A 512 13.15 0.19 10.72
C TYR A 512 11.75 -0.08 11.27
N ALA A 513 10.76 0.69 10.80
CA ALA A 513 9.36 0.44 11.08
C ALA A 513 8.49 0.54 9.82
N CYS A 514 7.60 -0.42 9.61
CA CYS A 514 6.80 -0.53 8.40
C CYS A 514 5.39 -1.03 8.70
N GLY A 515 4.34 -0.44 8.11
CA GLY A 515 2.98 -0.99 8.24
C GLY A 515 1.79 -0.08 7.92
N ASP A 516 0.61 -0.71 7.86
CA ASP A 516 -0.73 -0.12 7.61
C ASP A 516 -1.42 0.26 8.92
N VAL A 517 -0.92 1.27 9.65
CA VAL A 517 -1.59 1.73 10.87
C VAL A 517 -1.74 3.23 10.85
N LYS A 518 -3.01 3.70 10.83
CA LYS A 518 -3.36 5.10 11.10
C LYS A 518 -2.73 5.48 12.44
N ASN A 519 -1.74 6.38 12.39
CA ASN A 519 -0.92 6.83 13.54
C ASN A 519 0.26 5.92 13.94
N MET A 520 0.70 4.96 13.12
CA MET A 520 1.88 4.12 13.43
C MET A 520 3.08 4.96 13.86
N SER A 521 3.45 5.95 13.02
CA SER A 521 4.60 6.81 13.29
C SER A 521 4.40 7.58 14.59
N ARG A 522 3.21 8.15 14.84
CA ARG A 522 2.94 8.89 16.08
C ARG A 522 3.09 8.00 17.33
N GLU A 523 2.54 6.79 17.29
CA GLU A 523 2.61 5.84 18.41
C GLU A 523 4.01 5.30 18.63
N LEU A 524 4.75 5.01 17.55
CA LEU A 524 6.15 4.62 17.61
C LEU A 524 7.00 5.71 18.25
N TRP A 525 6.86 6.96 17.79
CA TRP A 525 7.61 8.10 18.31
C TRP A 525 7.33 8.35 19.79
N ALA A 526 6.07 8.26 20.22
CA ALA A 526 5.71 8.33 21.63
C ALA A 526 6.38 7.19 22.42
N CYS A 527 6.29 5.95 21.94
CA CYS A 527 6.91 4.78 22.57
C CYS A 527 8.43 4.92 22.74
N LEU A 528 9.15 5.29 21.67
CA LEU A 528 10.60 5.46 21.72
C LEU A 528 11.00 6.64 22.62
N SER A 529 10.22 7.73 22.59
CA SER A 529 10.42 8.87 23.50
C SER A 529 10.25 8.46 24.96
N ASP A 530 9.22 7.67 25.29
CA ASP A 530 9.01 7.14 26.65
C ASP A 530 10.18 6.28 27.11
N ILE A 531 10.70 5.43 26.23
CA ILE A 531 11.83 4.53 26.51
C ILE A 531 13.11 5.34 26.81
N LEU A 532 13.41 6.35 26.00
CA LEU A 532 14.60 7.21 26.20
C LEU A 532 14.50 8.02 27.49
N GLN A 533 13.33 8.56 27.83
CA GLN A 533 13.13 9.26 29.10
C GLN A 533 13.38 8.34 30.30
N ARG A 534 12.84 7.11 30.24
CA ARG A 534 12.95 6.13 31.34
C ARG A 534 14.36 5.61 31.53
N GLU A 535 15.03 5.20 30.45
CA GLU A 535 16.27 4.42 30.52
C GLU A 535 17.53 5.30 30.38
N LYS A 536 17.41 6.48 29.76
CA LYS A 536 18.52 7.44 29.57
C LYS A 536 18.33 8.76 30.33
N GLY A 537 17.22 8.93 31.05
CA GLY A 537 16.96 10.12 31.88
C GLY A 537 16.71 11.40 31.07
N PHE A 538 16.43 11.31 29.78
CA PHE A 538 16.17 12.46 28.92
C PHE A 538 14.86 13.15 29.30
N SER A 539 14.79 14.46 29.07
CA SER A 539 13.51 15.17 29.01
C SER A 539 12.72 14.79 27.74
N PRO A 540 11.40 15.04 27.69
CA PRO A 540 10.61 14.79 26.48
C PRO A 540 11.16 15.50 25.23
N VAL A 541 11.74 16.69 25.40
CA VAL A 541 12.27 17.49 24.28
C VAL A 541 13.58 16.89 23.76
N GLU A 542 14.48 16.49 24.66
CA GLU A 542 15.76 15.86 24.30
C GLU A 542 15.54 14.51 23.60
N ALA A 543 14.61 13.69 24.09
CA ALA A 543 14.26 12.42 23.47
C ALA A 543 13.76 12.61 22.01
N ILE A 544 12.83 13.55 21.79
CA ILE A 544 12.34 13.86 20.45
C ILE A 544 13.45 14.45 19.55
N HIS A 545 14.35 15.26 20.11
CA HIS A 545 15.48 15.80 19.37
C HIS A 545 16.43 14.69 18.90
N LEU A 546 16.77 13.73 19.76
CA LEU A 546 17.57 12.58 19.38
C LEU A 546 16.90 11.75 18.27
N LEU A 547 15.60 11.44 18.40
CA LEU A 547 14.88 10.67 17.38
C LEU A 547 14.85 11.38 16.02
N LYS A 548 14.73 12.72 16.00
CA LYS A 548 14.86 13.51 14.75
C LYS A 548 16.25 13.39 14.15
N LYS A 549 17.29 13.52 14.97
CA LYS A 549 18.69 13.34 14.55
C LYS A 549 18.95 11.94 13.99
N LEU A 550 18.39 10.89 14.61
CA LEU A 550 18.48 9.52 14.10
C LEU A 550 17.75 9.35 12.76
N ARG A 551 16.59 9.99 12.58
CA ARG A 551 15.88 10.00 11.29
C ARG A 551 16.67 10.74 10.21
N GLU A 552 17.26 11.89 10.54
CA GLU A 552 18.11 12.68 9.63
C GLU A 552 19.37 11.90 9.22
N LYS A 553 19.96 11.13 10.13
CA LYS A 553 21.08 10.22 9.88
C LYS A 553 20.69 8.88 9.23
N GLU A 554 19.42 8.69 8.85
CA GLU A 554 18.89 7.44 8.27
C GLU A 554 19.14 6.20 9.14
N ARG A 555 19.14 6.37 10.47
CA ARG A 555 19.24 5.28 11.47
C ARG A 555 17.89 4.91 12.08
N LEU A 556 16.90 5.80 11.97
CA LEU A 556 15.49 5.54 12.25
C LEU A 556 14.68 5.78 10.98
N ILE A 557 14.22 4.70 10.35
CA ILE A 557 13.57 4.73 9.03
C ILE A 557 12.16 4.17 9.14
N GLU A 558 11.18 4.89 8.61
CA GLU A 558 9.77 4.51 8.65
C GLU A 558 9.20 4.45 7.22
N ASP A 559 8.45 3.41 6.91
CA ASP A 559 7.64 3.28 5.69
C ASP A 559 6.19 2.97 6.09
N VAL A 560 5.38 4.04 6.19
CA VAL A 560 4.00 3.99 6.70
C VAL A 560 3.04 4.37 5.58
N TRP A 561 2.04 3.52 5.35
CA TRP A 561 0.95 3.76 4.40
C TRP A 561 -0.42 3.68 5.08
N SER A 562 -1.45 4.17 4.41
CA SER A 562 -2.82 4.25 4.95
C SER A 562 -3.91 4.12 3.90
#